data_AF-E3MSJ1-F1
#
_entry.id   AF-E3MSJ1-F1
#
_cell.length_a   1.000
_cell.length_b   1.000
_cell.length_c   1.000
_cell.angle_alpha   90.00
_cell.angle_beta   90.00
_cell.angle_gamma   90.00
#
_symmetry.space_group_name_H-M   'P 1'
#
loop_
_entity.id
_entity.type
_entity.pdbx_description
1 polymer ?
#
loop_
_entity_poly.entity_id
_entity_poly.type
_entity_poly.pdbx_seq_one_letter_code
_entity_poly.pdbx_strand_id
1 'polypeptide(L)'
;MMYFDNYNQQSAQEQSGMVYWAPVNVPTPFGIPGPVEMPVAQHTGFNEGPRILDEFSVGNITIRIHDCTPRHIFKKHWKDFQHATRGARDWNTVERNVSSFLKEMILSSAQLFFTDELVTRKDGLLLYVRQPRDKMFHRIALAQDEAEGHVYNVSTAYKLWIDEAVQFSGQWKEFGSQQDVNYHPRMTGIFTRTSWNSHLANIHHRPTPQIAEVPLQYIVPHFVFSPVPNVQFAPPSPQFIQFLPYPPPVHVW
;
A
#
# COMPACT_ATOMS: atom_id res chain seq x y z
N MET A 1 -21.31 -17.56 0.90
CA MET A 1 -22.52 -16.99 0.25
C MET A 1 -22.51 -15.50 0.56
N MET A 2 -22.29 -14.68 -0.48
CA MET A 2 -22.43 -13.22 -0.63
C MET A 2 -22.07 -12.27 0.54
N TYR A 3 -21.14 -11.34 0.30
CA TYR A 3 -21.37 -9.89 0.16
C TYR A 3 -20.04 -9.17 -0.12
N PHE A 4 -19.82 -8.72 -1.35
CA PHE A 4 -18.83 -7.69 -1.69
C PHE A 4 -19.51 -6.68 -2.61
N ASP A 5 -20.19 -5.72 -2.02
CA ASP A 5 -20.71 -4.51 -2.68
C ASP A 5 -20.66 -3.37 -1.67
N ASN A 6 -19.60 -2.54 -1.69
CA ASN A 6 -19.66 -1.15 -1.22
C ASN A 6 -18.38 -0.36 -1.50
N TYR A 7 -18.05 -0.11 -2.78
CA TYR A 7 -16.97 0.83 -3.14
C TYR A 7 -17.42 1.95 -4.09
N ASN A 8 -18.70 2.31 -4.08
CA ASN A 8 -19.27 3.15 -5.13
C ASN A 8 -20.01 4.44 -4.70
N GLN A 9 -19.75 5.04 -3.53
CA GLN A 9 -20.56 6.19 -3.09
C GLN A 9 -19.87 7.48 -2.61
N GLN A 10 -18.55 7.67 -2.71
CA GLN A 10 -17.94 8.91 -2.18
C GLN A 10 -17.14 9.79 -3.13
N SER A 11 -17.14 9.54 -4.44
CA SER A 11 -16.54 10.47 -5.42
C SER A 11 -17.54 11.30 -6.22
N ALA A 12 -18.80 11.39 -5.77
CA ALA A 12 -19.89 12.05 -6.51
C ALA A 12 -20.11 13.53 -6.15
N GLN A 13 -19.22 14.18 -5.39
CA GLN A 13 -19.47 15.52 -4.84
C GLN A 13 -18.52 16.64 -5.27
N GLU A 14 -17.79 16.46 -6.37
CA GLU A 14 -17.05 17.54 -7.04
C GLU A 14 -17.33 17.56 -8.54
N GLN A 15 -18.51 18.04 -8.92
CA GLN A 15 -18.79 18.72 -10.20
C GLN A 15 -20.25 19.18 -10.24
N SER A 16 -20.61 20.12 -9.36
CA SER A 16 -21.82 20.94 -9.53
C SER A 16 -21.44 22.19 -10.32
N GLY A 17 -21.76 22.19 -11.62
CA GLY A 17 -21.78 23.42 -12.41
C GLY A 17 -21.23 23.30 -13.83
N MET A 18 -21.88 22.52 -14.70
CA MET A 18 -21.87 22.77 -16.14
C MET A 18 -23.20 22.31 -16.75
N VAL A 19 -23.82 23.22 -17.50
CA VAL A 19 -25.12 23.09 -18.16
C VAL A 19 -25.10 21.97 -19.21
N TYR A 20 -26.11 21.11 -19.21
CA TYR A 20 -26.33 20.10 -20.24
C TYR A 20 -26.63 20.77 -21.60
N TRP A 21 -25.73 20.61 -22.57
CA TRP A 21 -26.08 20.73 -23.98
C TRP A 21 -26.13 19.33 -24.59
N ALA A 22 -27.29 18.93 -25.07
CA ALA A 22 -27.47 17.67 -25.79
C ALA A 22 -26.62 17.69 -27.09
N PRO A 23 -25.89 16.62 -27.44
CA PRO A 23 -25.15 16.61 -28.69
C PRO A 23 -26.08 16.37 -29.87
N VAL A 24 -26.19 17.39 -30.73
CA VAL A 24 -26.66 17.24 -32.11
C VAL A 24 -25.61 16.44 -32.88
N ASN A 25 -26.04 15.35 -33.50
CA ASN A 25 -25.21 14.44 -34.27
C ASN A 25 -24.77 15.11 -35.58
N VAL A 26 -23.51 15.55 -35.69
CA VAL A 26 -22.91 16.01 -36.95
C VAL A 26 -21.79 15.03 -37.33
N PRO A 27 -21.84 14.39 -38.51
CA PRO A 27 -20.81 13.45 -38.93
C PRO A 27 -19.54 14.21 -39.31
N THR A 28 -18.42 13.94 -38.64
CA THR A 28 -17.09 14.42 -39.04
C THR A 28 -16.38 13.36 -39.90
N PRO A 29 -15.69 13.73 -41.00
CA PRO A 29 -15.18 12.76 -41.97
C PRO A 29 -13.80 12.13 -41.64
N PHE A 30 -13.30 12.28 -40.41
CA PHE A 30 -12.04 11.66 -39.97
C PHE A 30 -12.23 11.05 -38.59
N GLY A 31 -12.76 9.82 -38.56
CA GLY A 31 -12.98 9.06 -37.34
C GLY A 31 -11.65 8.67 -36.69
N ILE A 32 -11.30 9.32 -35.59
CA ILE A 32 -10.37 8.75 -34.63
C ILE A 32 -11.06 7.49 -34.09
N PRO A 33 -10.46 6.29 -34.18
CA PRO A 33 -11.12 5.09 -33.69
C PRO A 33 -11.40 5.25 -32.19
N GLY A 34 -12.66 5.07 -31.81
CA GLY A 34 -13.06 4.91 -30.43
C GLY A 34 -12.37 3.69 -29.79
N PRO A 35 -12.56 3.46 -28.48
CA PRO A 35 -12.01 2.29 -27.81
C PRO A 35 -12.39 1.03 -28.59
N VAL A 36 -11.40 0.20 -28.92
CA VAL A 36 -11.65 -1.09 -29.56
C VAL A 36 -12.40 -1.94 -28.55
N GLU A 37 -13.70 -2.12 -28.75
CA GLU A 37 -14.50 -3.09 -28.02
C GLU A 37 -13.97 -4.48 -28.34
N MET A 38 -13.08 -4.99 -27.48
CA MET A 38 -12.57 -6.34 -27.62
C MET A 38 -13.62 -7.31 -27.09
N PRO A 39 -13.87 -8.44 -27.78
CA PRO A 39 -14.82 -9.42 -27.31
C PRO A 39 -14.48 -9.85 -25.89
N VAL A 40 -15.50 -9.85 -25.03
CA VAL A 40 -15.39 -10.29 -23.64
C VAL A 40 -15.03 -11.77 -23.68
N ALA A 41 -13.78 -12.11 -23.31
CA ALA A 41 -13.41 -13.49 -23.07
C ALA A 41 -14.33 -14.04 -21.97
N GLN A 42 -15.16 -15.02 -22.32
CA GLN A 42 -15.90 -15.82 -21.35
C GLN A 42 -14.85 -16.64 -20.57
N HIS A 43 -14.69 -16.34 -19.28
CA HIS A 43 -13.89 -17.17 -18.40
C HIS A 43 -14.62 -18.52 -18.24
N THR A 44 -14.19 -19.53 -19.00
CA THR A 44 -14.56 -20.92 -18.73
C THR A 44 -13.68 -21.41 -17.57
N GLY A 45 -14.22 -21.35 -16.35
CA GLY A 45 -13.55 -21.91 -15.16
C GLY A 45 -13.92 -21.16 -13.89
N PHE A 46 -15.05 -21.54 -13.27
CA PHE A 46 -15.32 -21.22 -11.88
C PHE A 46 -14.30 -21.96 -10.99
N ASN A 47 -13.66 -21.25 -10.04
CA ASN A 47 -12.83 -21.75 -8.93
C ASN A 47 -11.30 -21.80 -9.07
N GLU A 48 -10.65 -20.77 -9.61
CA GLU A 48 -9.26 -20.49 -9.25
C GLU A 48 -9.18 -19.04 -8.75
N GLY A 49 -8.48 -18.81 -7.63
CA GLY A 49 -8.21 -17.44 -7.16
C GLY A 49 -7.50 -16.61 -8.23
N PRO A 50 -7.42 -15.28 -8.06
CA PRO A 50 -6.81 -14.41 -9.08
C PRO A 50 -5.39 -14.89 -9.41
N ARG A 51 -5.16 -15.26 -10.67
CA ARG A 51 -3.91 -15.86 -11.12
C ARG A 51 -2.82 -14.80 -11.15
N ILE A 52 -1.65 -15.09 -10.59
CA ILE A 52 -0.50 -14.19 -10.68
C ILE A 52 0.06 -14.24 -12.12
N LEU A 53 0.14 -13.08 -12.77
CA LEU A 53 0.75 -12.91 -14.10
C LEU A 53 2.25 -12.64 -13.99
N ASP A 54 2.63 -11.77 -13.08
CA ASP A 54 4.02 -11.45 -12.77
C ASP A 54 4.23 -11.29 -11.27
N GLU A 55 5.39 -11.74 -10.82
CA GLU A 55 5.91 -11.54 -9.47
C GLU A 55 7.38 -11.11 -9.60
N PHE A 56 7.80 -10.13 -8.79
CA PHE A 56 9.17 -9.64 -8.76
C PHE A 56 9.46 -8.87 -7.46
N SER A 57 10.73 -8.78 -7.10
CA SER A 57 11.16 -8.12 -5.86
C SER A 57 11.67 -6.70 -6.10
N VAL A 58 11.36 -5.79 -5.18
CA VAL A 58 11.86 -4.41 -5.15
C VAL A 58 12.23 -4.06 -3.71
N GLY A 59 13.50 -3.76 -3.45
CA GLY A 59 14.00 -3.69 -2.08
C GLY A 59 13.73 -5.02 -1.37
N ASN A 60 13.09 -4.98 -0.21
CA ASN A 60 12.72 -6.18 0.56
C ASN A 60 11.24 -6.58 0.47
N ILE A 61 10.49 -6.01 -0.49
CA ILE A 61 9.10 -6.39 -0.76
C ILE A 61 8.98 -7.15 -2.08
N THR A 62 7.95 -7.99 -2.16
CA THR A 62 7.53 -8.65 -3.40
C THR A 62 6.32 -7.92 -3.97
N ILE A 63 6.37 -7.57 -5.25
CA ILE A 63 5.26 -6.98 -5.99
C ILE A 63 4.64 -8.05 -6.89
N ARG A 64 3.31 -8.21 -6.80
CA ARG A 64 2.53 -9.12 -7.64
C ARG A 64 1.57 -8.34 -8.55
N ILE A 65 1.39 -8.85 -9.75
CA ILE A 65 0.37 -8.39 -10.70
C ILE A 65 -0.54 -9.58 -11.00
N HIS A 66 -1.80 -9.48 -10.62
CA HIS A 66 -2.79 -10.51 -10.90
C HIS A 66 -3.42 -10.32 -12.29
N ASP A 67 -4.01 -11.40 -12.79
CA ASP A 67 -4.98 -11.34 -13.87
C ASP A 67 -6.13 -10.40 -13.48
N CYS A 68 -6.81 -9.84 -14.49
CA CYS A 68 -7.78 -8.75 -14.32
C CYS A 68 -7.21 -7.39 -13.84
N THR A 69 -6.04 -7.29 -13.20
CA THR A 69 -5.46 -5.98 -12.82
C THR A 69 -5.22 -5.09 -14.05
N PRO A 70 -4.57 -5.56 -15.15
CA PRO A 70 -4.41 -4.74 -16.34
C PRO A 70 -5.75 -4.35 -16.98
N ARG A 71 -6.74 -5.27 -16.99
CA ARG A 71 -8.10 -4.95 -17.44
C ARG A 71 -8.75 -3.88 -16.58
N HIS A 72 -8.55 -3.89 -15.26
CA HIS A 72 -9.02 -2.83 -14.36
C HIS A 72 -8.37 -1.47 -14.69
N ILE A 73 -7.05 -1.44 -14.88
CA ILE A 73 -6.32 -0.24 -15.30
C ILE A 73 -6.93 0.33 -16.59
N PHE A 74 -7.20 -0.53 -17.58
CA PHE A 74 -7.75 -0.12 -18.87
C PHE A 74 -9.16 0.47 -18.78
N LYS A 75 -9.96 0.15 -17.76
CA LYS A 75 -11.29 0.77 -17.58
C LYS A 75 -11.23 2.29 -17.45
N LYS A 76 -10.15 2.84 -16.87
CA LYS A 76 -10.00 4.29 -16.63
C LYS A 76 -8.80 4.91 -17.34
N HIS A 77 -7.72 4.15 -17.54
CA HIS A 77 -6.41 4.67 -17.93
C HIS A 77 -5.85 3.97 -19.18
N TRP A 78 -6.70 3.46 -20.07
CA TRP A 78 -6.26 2.71 -21.26
C TRP A 78 -5.24 3.46 -22.14
N LYS A 79 -5.41 4.79 -22.31
CA LYS A 79 -4.52 5.61 -23.14
C LYS A 79 -3.07 5.58 -22.65
N ASP A 80 -2.89 5.48 -21.34
CA ASP A 80 -1.56 5.49 -20.72
C ASP A 80 -0.78 4.20 -21.03
N PHE A 81 -1.47 3.09 -21.29
CA PHE A 81 -0.88 1.76 -21.45
C PHE A 81 -1.18 1.10 -22.80
N GLN A 82 -1.87 1.79 -23.72
CA GLN A 82 -2.20 1.23 -25.04
C GLN A 82 -0.96 0.74 -25.78
N HIS A 83 0.14 1.48 -25.71
CA HIS A 83 1.41 1.10 -26.34
C HIS A 83 1.99 -0.21 -25.77
N ALA A 84 1.77 -0.48 -24.48
CA ALA A 84 2.23 -1.70 -23.82
C ALA A 84 1.50 -2.96 -24.31
N THR A 85 0.33 -2.81 -24.95
CA THR A 85 -0.41 -3.95 -25.52
C THR A 85 0.32 -4.63 -26.68
N ARG A 86 1.29 -3.94 -27.32
CA ARG A 86 1.98 -4.40 -28.54
C ARG A 86 1.01 -4.78 -29.68
N GLY A 87 -0.15 -4.13 -29.73
CA GLY A 87 -1.18 -4.37 -30.75
C GLY A 87 -2.04 -5.63 -30.54
N ALA A 88 -1.94 -6.29 -29.39
CA ALA A 88 -2.75 -7.45 -29.04
C ALA A 88 -4.25 -7.13 -29.04
N ARG A 89 -5.07 -8.11 -29.45
CA ARG A 89 -6.54 -7.98 -29.59
C ARG A 89 -7.35 -8.92 -28.69
N ASP A 90 -6.68 -9.76 -27.92
CA ASP A 90 -7.28 -10.64 -26.93
C ASP A 90 -6.81 -10.27 -25.53
N TRP A 91 -7.70 -10.40 -24.55
CA TRP A 91 -7.42 -9.95 -23.18
C TRP A 91 -6.29 -10.74 -22.51
N ASN A 92 -6.16 -12.03 -22.78
CA ASN A 92 -5.11 -12.85 -22.18
C ASN A 92 -3.71 -12.34 -22.58
N THR A 93 -3.53 -11.99 -23.86
CA THR A 93 -2.26 -11.44 -24.35
C THR A 93 -2.08 -9.99 -23.90
N VAL A 94 -3.14 -9.18 -23.90
CA VAL A 94 -3.08 -7.79 -23.39
C VAL A 94 -2.63 -7.77 -21.93
N GLU A 95 -3.23 -8.59 -21.06
CA GLU A 95 -2.89 -8.60 -19.64
C GLU A 95 -1.45 -9.03 -19.41
N ARG A 96 -0.97 -10.08 -20.09
CA ARG A 96 0.44 -10.50 -20.02
C ARG A 96 1.39 -9.39 -20.49
N ASN A 97 1.10 -8.77 -21.63
CA ASN A 97 1.96 -7.72 -22.18
C ASN A 97 2.05 -6.50 -21.26
N VAL A 98 0.92 -6.05 -20.71
CA VAL A 98 0.87 -4.91 -19.79
C VAL A 98 1.52 -5.25 -18.45
N SER A 99 1.30 -6.46 -17.92
CA SER A 99 1.96 -6.95 -16.72
C SER A 99 3.48 -6.96 -16.86
N SER A 100 3.98 -7.55 -17.95
CA SER A 100 5.42 -7.59 -18.25
C SER A 100 5.99 -6.19 -18.46
N PHE A 101 5.26 -5.29 -19.12
CA PHE A 101 5.67 -3.89 -19.27
C PHE A 101 5.82 -3.18 -17.92
N LEU A 102 4.85 -3.34 -17.00
CA LEU A 102 4.92 -2.73 -15.67
C LEU A 102 6.13 -3.25 -14.88
N LYS A 103 6.35 -4.58 -14.90
CA LYS A 103 7.50 -5.23 -14.27
C LYS A 103 8.82 -4.71 -14.85
N GLU A 104 8.98 -4.73 -16.16
CA GLU A 104 10.19 -4.25 -16.85
C GLU A 104 10.44 -2.77 -16.52
N MET A 105 9.41 -1.94 -16.54
CA MET A 105 9.52 -0.51 -16.22
C MET A 105 9.97 -0.27 -14.77
N ILE A 106 9.44 -1.01 -13.80
CA ILE A 106 9.81 -0.85 -12.39
C ILE A 106 11.25 -1.33 -12.19
N LEU A 107 11.58 -2.54 -12.67
CA LEU A 107 12.90 -3.15 -12.48
C LEU A 107 14.02 -2.43 -13.23
N SER A 108 13.74 -1.78 -14.36
CA SER A 108 14.74 -1.01 -15.12
C SER A 108 14.84 0.46 -14.69
N SER A 109 13.99 0.91 -13.75
CA SER A 109 14.01 2.29 -13.32
C SER A 109 15.24 2.60 -12.46
N ALA A 110 15.91 3.71 -12.76
CA ALA A 110 16.98 4.24 -11.93
C ALA A 110 16.45 4.93 -10.64
N GLN A 111 15.17 5.27 -10.60
CA GLN A 111 14.53 6.03 -9.53
C GLN A 111 13.19 5.39 -9.15
N LEU A 112 13.04 5.01 -7.88
CA LEU A 112 11.79 4.48 -7.33
C LEU A 112 11.47 5.23 -6.03
N PHE A 113 10.31 5.89 -5.99
CA PHE A 113 9.86 6.63 -4.82
C PHE A 113 8.58 6.01 -4.25
N PHE A 114 8.66 5.51 -3.03
CA PHE A 114 7.53 4.94 -2.30
C PHE A 114 7.01 5.92 -1.26
N THR A 115 5.70 6.13 -1.21
CA THR A 115 5.06 7.04 -0.26
C THR A 115 3.70 6.52 0.19
N ASP A 116 3.32 6.90 1.39
CA ASP A 116 1.98 6.74 1.94
C ASP A 116 1.13 8.01 1.83
N GLU A 117 1.73 9.13 1.39
CA GLU A 117 1.00 10.38 1.17
C GLU A 117 -0.06 10.19 0.07
N LEU A 118 -1.27 10.70 0.30
CA LEU A 118 -2.45 10.53 -0.58
C LEU A 118 -2.97 9.08 -0.69
N VAL A 119 -2.42 8.15 0.08
CA VAL A 119 -3.01 6.82 0.21
C VAL A 119 -4.20 6.90 1.16
N THR A 120 -5.38 6.51 0.67
CA THR A 120 -6.60 6.41 1.49
C THR A 120 -6.79 5.02 2.11
N ARG A 121 -6.13 4.01 1.53
CA ARG A 121 -6.19 2.61 1.97
C ARG A 121 -5.18 2.36 3.10
N LYS A 122 -5.62 1.71 4.17
CA LYS A 122 -4.76 1.40 5.32
C LYS A 122 -3.57 0.50 4.94
N ASP A 123 -3.81 -0.44 4.04
CA ASP A 123 -2.86 -1.41 3.49
C ASP A 123 -2.11 -0.90 2.26
N GLY A 124 -2.29 0.37 1.89
CA GLY A 124 -1.85 0.92 0.62
C GLY A 124 -0.48 1.58 0.65
N LEU A 125 0.20 1.56 -0.49
CA LEU A 125 1.36 2.39 -0.80
C LEU A 125 1.23 2.95 -2.22
N LEU A 126 1.90 4.07 -2.48
CA LEU A 126 2.11 4.61 -3.82
C LEU A 126 3.57 4.48 -4.23
N LEU A 127 3.79 3.95 -5.42
CA LEU A 127 5.09 3.90 -6.09
C LEU A 127 5.11 4.90 -7.25
N TYR A 128 6.05 5.82 -7.27
CA TYR A 128 6.29 6.71 -8.40
C TYR A 128 7.51 6.23 -9.20
N VAL A 129 7.31 6.08 -10.51
CA VAL A 129 8.34 5.65 -11.46
C VAL A 129 8.33 6.56 -12.68
N ARG A 130 9.50 7.03 -13.12
CA ARG A 130 9.63 7.77 -14.37
C ARG A 130 10.61 7.08 -15.30
N GLN A 131 10.16 6.76 -16.50
CA GLN A 131 11.07 6.26 -17.53
C GLN A 131 12.01 7.40 -17.97
N PRO A 132 13.28 7.11 -18.34
CA PRO A 132 14.26 8.15 -18.68
C PRO A 132 13.83 9.13 -19.79
N ARG A 133 12.92 8.73 -20.67
CA ARG A 133 12.40 9.55 -21.78
C ARG A 133 11.01 10.14 -21.52
N ASP A 134 10.38 9.77 -20.41
CA ASP A 134 9.03 10.23 -20.07
C ASP A 134 9.10 11.56 -19.30
N LYS A 135 8.17 12.47 -19.63
CA LYS A 135 7.97 13.70 -18.85
C LYS A 135 7.02 13.49 -17.66
N MET A 136 6.12 12.52 -17.78
CA MET A 136 5.14 12.16 -16.76
C MET A 136 5.65 11.00 -15.90
N PHE A 137 5.19 10.95 -14.66
CA PHE A 137 5.43 9.80 -13.79
C PHE A 137 4.32 8.78 -13.98
N HIS A 138 4.66 7.51 -13.79
CA HIS A 138 3.69 6.45 -13.52
C HIS A 138 3.44 6.42 -12.02
N ARG A 139 2.17 6.46 -11.63
CA ARG A 139 1.72 6.27 -10.25
C ARG A 139 1.16 4.86 -10.07
N ILE A 140 1.93 4.11 -9.30
CA ILE A 140 1.87 2.76 -8.74
C ILE A 140 0.97 2.52 -7.54
N ALA A 141 -0.33 2.23 -7.64
CA ALA A 141 -1.08 1.90 -6.42
C ALA A 141 -0.83 0.44 -6.01
N LEU A 142 -0.26 0.25 -4.83
CA LEU A 142 0.07 -1.04 -4.24
C LEU A 142 -0.81 -1.28 -3.00
N ALA A 143 -1.23 -2.51 -2.77
CA ALA A 143 -1.98 -2.93 -1.59
C ALA A 143 -1.32 -4.18 -0.99
N GLN A 144 -1.03 -4.17 0.30
CA GLN A 144 -0.41 -5.30 0.99
C GLN A 144 -1.32 -6.54 0.94
N ASP A 145 -0.72 -7.70 0.74
CA ASP A 145 -1.42 -8.97 0.91
C ASP A 145 -1.74 -9.21 2.40
N GLU A 146 -2.96 -9.63 2.71
CA GLU A 146 -3.41 -9.85 4.09
C GLU A 146 -2.69 -11.03 4.77
N ALA A 147 -2.31 -12.05 4.01
CA ALA A 147 -1.63 -13.24 4.52
C ALA A 147 -0.11 -13.06 4.52
N GLU A 148 0.44 -12.36 3.52
CA GLU A 148 1.87 -12.20 3.32
C GLU A 148 2.31 -10.74 3.49
N GLY A 149 2.73 -10.35 4.71
CA GLY A 149 3.06 -8.96 5.02
C GLY A 149 4.22 -8.32 4.24
N HIS A 150 4.98 -9.07 3.46
CA HIS A 150 6.05 -8.55 2.59
C HIS A 150 5.61 -8.48 1.11
N VAL A 151 4.40 -8.92 0.79
CA VAL A 151 3.85 -8.96 -0.56
C VAL A 151 2.88 -7.80 -0.75
N TYR A 152 2.96 -7.17 -1.92
CA TYR A 152 2.08 -6.09 -2.33
C TYR A 152 1.54 -6.34 -3.73
N ASN A 153 0.22 -6.25 -3.88
CA ASN A 153 -0.50 -6.44 -5.12
C ASN A 153 -0.71 -5.09 -5.82
N VAL A 154 -0.42 -5.02 -7.12
CA VAL A 154 -0.77 -3.85 -7.93
C VAL A 154 -2.29 -3.74 -8.02
N SER A 155 -2.82 -2.63 -7.49
CA SER A 155 -4.25 -2.32 -7.49
C SER A 155 -4.66 -1.51 -8.73
N THR A 156 -3.84 -0.52 -9.11
CA THR A 156 -4.04 0.29 -10.32
C THR A 156 -2.76 1.03 -10.69
N ALA A 157 -2.66 1.51 -11.93
CA ALA A 157 -1.54 2.31 -12.42
C ALA A 157 -2.04 3.34 -13.45
N TYR A 158 -1.38 4.51 -13.54
CA TYR A 158 -1.66 5.54 -14.55
C TYR A 158 -0.55 6.57 -14.64
N LYS A 159 -0.56 7.38 -15.70
CA LYS A 159 0.37 8.50 -15.90
C LYS A 159 -0.20 9.80 -15.35
N LEU A 160 0.67 10.63 -14.79
CA LEU A 160 0.32 11.99 -14.38
C LEU A 160 1.52 12.94 -14.45
N TRP A 161 1.21 14.22 -14.63
CA TRP A 161 2.15 15.31 -14.39
C TRP A 161 2.27 15.57 -12.90
N ILE A 162 3.50 15.80 -12.45
CA ILE A 162 3.80 16.03 -11.05
C ILE A 162 4.67 17.27 -10.95
N ASP A 163 4.30 18.18 -10.05
CA ASP A 163 5.24 19.16 -9.54
C ASP A 163 6.15 18.46 -8.53
N GLU A 164 7.35 18.09 -8.97
CA GLU A 164 8.31 17.34 -8.17
C GLU A 164 8.69 18.08 -6.88
N ALA A 165 8.76 19.42 -6.93
CA ALA A 165 9.14 20.23 -5.77
C ALA A 165 8.08 20.19 -4.67
N VAL A 166 6.81 20.00 -5.05
CA VAL A 166 5.69 19.86 -4.10
C VAL A 166 5.53 18.41 -3.67
N GLN A 167 5.34 17.50 -4.63
CA GLN A 167 4.97 16.11 -4.38
C GLN A 167 6.09 15.31 -3.70
N PHE A 168 7.35 15.64 -3.99
CA PHE A 168 8.51 14.96 -3.41
C PHE A 168 9.21 15.82 -2.35
N SER A 169 8.59 16.91 -1.90
CA SER A 169 9.10 17.67 -0.76
C SER A 169 9.27 16.80 0.50
N GLY A 170 10.22 17.19 1.35
CA GLY A 170 10.49 16.52 2.63
C GLY A 170 11.69 15.57 2.61
N GLN A 171 11.78 14.79 3.69
CA GLN A 171 12.85 13.79 3.90
C GLN A 171 12.45 12.45 3.28
N TRP A 172 13.43 11.85 2.63
CA TRP A 172 13.34 10.54 2.02
C TRP A 172 14.43 9.65 2.57
N LYS A 173 14.10 8.41 2.91
CA LYS A 173 15.08 7.41 3.34
C LYS A 173 15.53 6.55 2.17
N GLU A 174 16.83 6.50 1.94
CA GLU A 174 17.44 5.69 0.89
C GLU A 174 17.62 4.22 1.32
N PHE A 175 17.34 3.29 0.42
CA PHE A 175 17.29 1.85 0.74
C PHE A 175 18.62 1.24 1.16
N GLY A 176 19.71 1.51 0.43
CA GLY A 176 21.00 0.88 0.72
C GLY A 176 21.65 1.40 2.00
N SER A 177 21.73 2.72 2.14
CA SER A 177 22.42 3.40 3.23
C SER A 177 21.54 3.68 4.45
N GLN A 178 20.21 3.58 4.31
CA GLN A 178 19.24 3.94 5.35
C GLN A 178 19.31 5.42 5.79
N GLN A 179 20.01 6.28 5.05
CA GLN A 179 20.13 7.70 5.36
C GLN A 179 18.90 8.48 4.90
N ASP A 180 18.51 9.45 5.73
CA ASP A 180 17.53 10.47 5.35
C ASP A 180 18.21 11.53 4.47
N VAL A 181 17.59 11.81 3.32
CA VAL A 181 18.06 12.74 2.30
C VAL A 181 16.91 13.65 1.84
N ASN A 182 17.27 14.89 1.48
CA ASN A 182 16.33 15.79 0.83
C ASN A 182 16.15 15.39 -0.65
N TYR A 183 14.91 15.50 -1.15
CA TYR A 183 14.65 15.25 -2.55
C TYR A 183 15.48 16.13 -3.48
N HIS A 184 16.06 15.52 -4.51
CA HIS A 184 16.57 16.21 -5.69
C HIS A 184 16.33 15.37 -6.97
N PRO A 185 16.11 15.99 -8.14
CA PRO A 185 15.75 15.26 -9.37
C PRO A 185 16.79 14.26 -9.88
N ARG A 186 18.03 14.36 -9.39
CA ARG A 186 19.18 13.52 -9.77
C ARG A 186 19.43 12.34 -8.82
N MET A 187 18.56 12.11 -7.83
CA MET A 187 18.67 10.95 -6.95
C MET A 187 18.60 9.67 -7.78
N THR A 188 19.22 8.60 -7.31
CA THR A 188 19.15 7.27 -7.95
C THR A 188 19.08 6.22 -6.87
N GLY A 189 18.22 5.21 -7.06
CA GLY A 189 17.97 4.17 -6.07
C GLY A 189 16.50 4.08 -5.68
N ILE A 190 16.27 3.38 -4.56
CA ILE A 190 14.96 3.18 -3.96
C ILE A 190 14.86 4.08 -2.74
N PHE A 191 13.81 4.90 -2.71
CA PHE A 191 13.56 5.85 -1.64
C PHE A 191 12.16 5.65 -1.08
N THR A 192 12.02 5.73 0.23
CA THR A 192 10.71 5.83 0.88
C THR A 192 10.57 7.19 1.53
N ARG A 193 9.37 7.75 1.55
CA ARG A 193 9.12 8.92 2.38
C ARG A 193 9.34 8.58 3.85
N THR A 194 9.94 9.49 4.61
CA THR A 194 10.11 9.28 6.04
C THR A 194 8.75 9.50 6.73
N SER A 195 8.08 8.40 7.07
CA SER A 195 6.78 8.40 7.73
C SER A 195 6.70 7.30 8.80
N TRP A 196 5.69 7.38 9.67
CA TRP A 196 5.41 6.35 10.69
C TRP A 196 4.66 5.13 10.14
N ASN A 197 4.43 5.07 8.83
CA ASN A 197 3.73 3.96 8.20
C ASN A 197 4.61 2.71 8.13
N SER A 198 4.19 1.64 8.81
CA SER A 198 4.90 0.37 8.86
C SER A 198 5.10 -0.29 7.48
N HIS A 199 4.25 0.01 6.50
CA HIS A 199 4.37 -0.53 5.14
C HIS A 199 5.63 -0.01 4.44
N LEU A 200 6.01 1.24 4.66
CA LEU A 200 7.26 1.81 4.11
C LEU A 200 8.50 1.17 4.76
N ALA A 201 8.42 0.81 6.05
CA ALA A 201 9.49 0.11 6.74
C ALA A 201 9.75 -1.30 6.16
N ASN A 202 8.73 -1.96 5.58
CA ASN A 202 8.91 -3.27 4.95
C ASN A 202 9.85 -3.21 3.74
N ILE A 203 9.94 -2.07 3.05
CA ILE A 203 10.83 -1.89 1.89
C ILE A 203 12.29 -1.92 2.32
N HIS A 204 12.61 -1.39 3.50
CA HIS A 204 13.97 -1.20 4.05
C HIS A 204 14.50 -2.35 4.92
N HIS A 205 13.67 -3.36 5.18
CA HIS A 205 13.70 -4.27 6.35
C HIS A 205 13.10 -3.66 7.62
N ARG A 206 12.13 -4.38 8.19
CA ARG A 206 11.99 -4.47 9.64
C ARG A 206 13.21 -5.23 10.14
N PRO A 207 13.98 -4.75 11.13
CA PRO A 207 14.78 -5.67 11.92
C PRO A 207 13.82 -6.79 12.31
N THR A 208 14.14 -8.04 11.96
CA THR A 208 13.41 -9.19 12.50
C THR A 208 13.29 -8.89 13.99
N PRO A 209 12.08 -8.90 14.59
CA PRO A 209 12.02 -8.86 16.04
C PRO A 209 12.90 -10.02 16.46
N GLN A 210 14.08 -9.70 16.99
CA GLN A 210 14.81 -10.64 17.77
C GLN A 210 13.82 -10.88 18.90
N ILE A 211 13.08 -11.99 18.80
CA ILE A 211 12.68 -12.68 19.99
C ILE A 211 14.04 -12.91 20.62
N ALA A 212 14.43 -12.00 21.52
CA ALA A 212 15.43 -12.36 22.49
C ALA A 212 14.83 -13.64 23.07
N GLU A 213 15.43 -14.77 22.74
CA GLU A 213 15.38 -15.92 23.61
C GLU A 213 15.84 -15.34 24.93
N VAL A 214 14.90 -14.87 25.75
CA VAL A 214 15.15 -14.69 27.16
C VAL A 214 15.53 -16.10 27.54
N PRO A 215 16.81 -16.40 27.86
CA PRO A 215 17.11 -17.71 28.37
C PRO A 215 16.20 -17.81 29.59
N LEU A 216 15.24 -18.72 29.54
CA LEU A 216 14.55 -19.16 30.73
C LEU A 216 15.65 -19.79 31.58
N GLN A 217 16.35 -18.95 32.35
CA GLN A 217 17.10 -19.43 33.48
C GLN A 217 16.05 -20.00 34.40
N TYR A 218 15.89 -21.31 34.30
CA TYR A 218 15.20 -22.12 35.28
C TYR A 218 15.97 -21.93 36.58
N ILE A 219 15.60 -20.90 37.36
CA ILE A 219 16.10 -20.74 38.72
C ILE A 219 15.45 -21.87 39.50
N VAL A 220 16.17 -22.97 39.65
CA VAL A 220 15.85 -24.00 40.64
C VAL A 220 15.85 -23.28 42.00
N PRO A 221 14.72 -23.23 42.74
CA PRO A 221 14.72 -22.59 44.03
C PRO A 221 15.55 -23.47 44.98
N HIS A 222 16.81 -23.08 45.19
CA HIS A 222 17.58 -23.57 46.32
C HIS A 222 17.00 -22.94 47.58
N PHE A 223 16.19 -23.71 48.32
CA PHE A 223 15.80 -23.33 49.67
C PHE A 223 17.03 -23.36 50.56
N VAL A 224 17.59 -22.18 50.85
CA VAL A 224 18.58 -22.01 51.91
C VAL A 224 17.80 -21.62 53.18
N PHE A 225 17.74 -22.52 54.15
CA PHE A 225 17.29 -22.18 55.50
C PHE A 225 18.36 -21.31 56.16
N SER A 226 18.16 -19.99 56.14
CA SER A 226 18.94 -19.07 56.97
C SER A 226 18.35 -18.98 58.38
N PRO A 227 19.17 -18.98 59.45
CA PRO A 227 18.68 -18.83 60.81
C PRO A 227 18.14 -17.42 61.05
N VAL A 228 16.98 -17.36 61.70
CA VAL A 228 16.20 -16.16 62.00
C VAL A 228 16.95 -15.24 62.99
N PRO A 229 17.19 -13.95 62.69
CA PRO A 229 17.62 -12.98 63.69
C PRO A 229 16.43 -12.60 64.58
N ASN A 230 16.60 -12.75 65.90
CA ASN A 230 15.66 -12.24 66.89
C ASN A 230 15.55 -10.72 66.77
N VAL A 231 14.40 -10.20 66.33
CA VAL A 231 14.08 -8.78 66.40
C VAL A 231 12.85 -8.59 67.28
N GLN A 232 13.07 -7.85 68.37
CA GLN A 232 12.12 -7.53 69.42
C GLN A 232 11.02 -6.63 68.84
N PHE A 233 9.78 -7.14 68.82
CA PHE A 233 8.61 -6.42 68.30
C PHE A 233 8.21 -5.27 69.25
N ALA A 234 8.28 -4.03 68.76
CA ALA A 234 7.43 -2.95 69.24
C ALA A 234 6.15 -2.93 68.39
N PRO A 235 4.94 -2.93 68.96
CA PRO A 235 3.72 -2.89 68.16
C PRO A 235 3.58 -1.53 67.47
N PRO A 236 3.32 -1.48 66.14
CA PRO A 236 3.00 -0.23 65.46
C PRO A 236 1.66 0.33 65.93
N SER A 237 1.56 1.65 66.02
CA SER A 237 0.35 2.38 66.38
C SER A 237 -0.77 2.19 65.33
N PRO A 238 -2.05 2.06 65.76
CA PRO A 238 -3.16 1.82 64.83
C PRO A 238 -3.42 3.07 63.98
N GLN A 239 -3.14 2.98 62.68
CA GLN A 239 -3.57 3.97 61.70
C GLN A 239 -4.97 3.59 61.21
N PHE A 240 -5.93 4.49 61.40
CA PHE A 240 -7.34 4.33 61.05
C PHE A 240 -7.52 4.25 59.52
N ILE A 241 -8.29 3.26 59.06
CA ILE A 241 -8.71 3.13 57.66
C ILE A 241 -9.69 4.27 57.35
N GLN A 242 -9.31 5.18 56.45
CA GLN A 242 -10.24 6.16 55.88
C GLN A 242 -11.10 5.47 54.82
N PHE A 243 -12.38 5.23 55.14
CA PHE A 243 -13.38 4.80 54.17
C PHE A 243 -13.76 5.98 53.26
N LEU A 244 -13.53 5.82 51.95
CA LEU A 244 -14.11 6.71 50.94
C LEU A 244 -15.65 6.48 50.87
N PRO A 245 -16.47 7.53 50.85
CA PRO A 245 -17.92 7.38 50.82
C PRO A 245 -18.43 6.89 49.45
N TYR A 246 -19.42 6.00 49.49
CA TYR A 246 -20.16 5.50 48.33
C TYR A 246 -20.81 6.64 47.53
N PRO A 247 -20.89 6.55 46.18
CA PRO A 247 -21.57 7.56 45.38
C PRO A 247 -23.09 7.51 45.58
N PRO A 248 -23.79 8.67 45.56
CA PRO A 248 -25.23 8.73 45.79
C PRO A 248 -26.06 8.21 44.60
N PRO A 249 -27.28 7.68 44.84
CA PRO A 249 -28.12 7.05 43.83
C PRO A 249 -28.75 8.04 42.84
N VAL A 250 -28.68 7.69 41.55
CA VAL A 250 -29.30 8.39 40.42
C VAL A 250 -30.83 8.31 40.55
N HIS A 251 -31.50 9.46 40.64
CA HIS A 251 -32.96 9.51 40.54
C HIS A 251 -33.37 9.71 39.08
N VAL A 252 -34.22 8.81 38.61
CA VAL A 252 -34.87 8.85 37.30
C VAL A 252 -36.17 9.64 37.46
N TRP A 253 -36.38 10.64 36.60
CA TRP A 253 -37.69 11.20 36.26
C TRP A 253 -37.79 11.29 34.75
#